data_AF-A0A0N0UWI3-F1
#
_entry.id   AF-A0A0N0UWI3-F1
#
_cell.length_a   1.000
_cell.length_b   1.000
_cell.length_c   1.000
_cell.angle_alpha   90.00
_cell.angle_beta   90.00
_cell.angle_gamma   90.00
#
_symmetry.space_group_name_H-M   'P 1'
#
loop_
_entity.id
_entity.type
_entity.pdbx_description
1 polymer ?
#
loop_
_entity_poly.entity_id
_entity_poly.type
_entity_poly.pdbx_seq_one_letter_code
_entity_poly.pdbx_strand_id
1 'polypeptide(L)'
;MDIEELTEGLKTFFPPYLEGYRTRVNELYMEEHKNSDSFYFMNPVKLYILLHEKNTHLLFSENNEDQIVFIDCSHISSEEFSVLKNGPDKLKYRFIKELLDIDEYHVDIPFYNLGKWAGVAFTNDNRGTLVDRSNRWGTHLADSHEKDYRFNKAFRSAIIPSTELEDIDTNVIIQKVNNPTFEYEFGESVKAYNSGLYLAAASTGGIALENILRLLIQVKAEAKLPQNTYIKDSLAVLRRENILPNRLAASVDSLKAIRNSNAHTNSDPVKKTTLDHLYSVIEDLSYLF
;
A
#
# COMPACT_ATOMS: atom_id res chain seq x y z
N MET A 1 -10.56 -18.68 -33.91
CA MET A 1 -9.96 -17.40 -34.28
C MET A 1 -8.63 -17.74 -34.90
N ASP A 2 -8.45 -17.34 -36.14
CA ASP A 2 -7.19 -17.54 -36.85
C ASP A 2 -6.08 -16.71 -36.15
N ILE A 3 -4.84 -17.18 -36.17
CA ILE A 3 -3.69 -16.42 -35.68
C ILE A 3 -3.54 -15.12 -36.48
N GLU A 4 -3.88 -15.16 -37.77
CA GLU A 4 -3.85 -13.99 -38.65
C GLU A 4 -4.86 -12.92 -38.22
N GLU A 5 -6.12 -13.31 -37.98
CA GLU A 5 -7.17 -12.42 -37.46
C GLU A 5 -6.81 -11.83 -36.09
N LEU A 6 -6.25 -12.64 -35.19
CA LEU A 6 -5.79 -12.18 -33.88
C LEU A 6 -4.66 -11.14 -34.01
N THR A 7 -3.73 -11.39 -34.93
CA THR A 7 -2.59 -10.50 -35.18
C THR A 7 -3.03 -9.16 -35.74
N GLU A 8 -3.87 -9.16 -36.78
CA GLU A 8 -4.44 -7.92 -37.33
C GLU A 8 -5.24 -7.16 -36.27
N GLY A 9 -5.94 -7.91 -35.42
CA GLY A 9 -6.75 -7.32 -34.39
C GLY A 9 -5.98 -6.60 -33.30
N LEU A 10 -4.91 -7.22 -32.81
CA LEU A 10 -4.02 -6.60 -31.82
C LEU A 10 -3.30 -5.39 -32.42
N LYS A 11 -2.87 -5.46 -33.69
CA LYS A 11 -2.29 -4.31 -34.40
C LYS A 11 -3.27 -3.15 -34.55
N THR A 12 -4.57 -3.42 -34.65
CA THR A 12 -5.61 -2.38 -34.71
C THR A 12 -5.97 -1.86 -33.32
N PHE A 13 -5.93 -2.70 -32.29
CA PHE A 13 -6.34 -2.37 -30.93
C PHE A 13 -5.31 -1.50 -30.18
N PHE A 14 -4.02 -1.84 -30.26
CA PHE A 14 -3.01 -1.26 -29.36
C PHE A 14 -2.65 0.20 -29.64
N PRO A 15 -2.53 0.67 -30.90
CA PRO A 15 -2.19 2.07 -31.12
C PRO A 15 -3.24 3.04 -30.55
N PRO A 16 -4.56 2.85 -30.78
CA PRO A 16 -5.58 3.70 -30.16
C PRO A 16 -5.64 3.56 -28.64
N TYR A 17 -5.31 2.38 -28.10
CA TYR A 17 -5.22 2.17 -26.66
C TYR A 17 -4.12 3.02 -26.01
N LEU A 18 -2.90 2.98 -26.56
CA LEU A 18 -1.79 3.81 -26.08
C LEU A 18 -2.08 5.30 -26.29
N GLU A 19 -2.69 5.67 -27.42
CA GLU A 19 -3.12 7.04 -27.68
C GLU A 19 -4.14 7.53 -26.64
N GLY A 20 -5.21 6.76 -26.39
CA GLY A 20 -6.23 7.12 -25.41
C GLY A 20 -5.69 7.23 -23.98
N TYR A 21 -4.70 6.38 -23.64
CA TYR A 21 -3.97 6.48 -22.37
C TYR A 21 -3.16 7.77 -22.29
N ARG A 22 -2.29 8.03 -23.27
CA ARG A 22 -1.37 9.18 -23.26
C ARG A 22 -2.10 10.51 -23.34
N THR A 23 -3.14 10.59 -24.17
CA THR A 23 -4.01 11.79 -24.26
C THR A 23 -4.65 12.07 -22.90
N ARG A 24 -5.21 11.05 -22.24
CA ARG A 24 -5.82 11.20 -20.92
C ARG A 24 -4.83 11.72 -19.87
N VAL A 25 -3.62 11.16 -19.83
CA VAL A 25 -2.57 11.60 -18.89
C VAL A 25 -2.13 13.04 -19.20
N ASN A 26 -1.87 13.38 -20.47
CA ASN A 26 -1.45 14.73 -20.85
C ASN A 26 -2.51 15.78 -20.54
N GLU A 27 -3.80 15.46 -20.71
CA GLU A 27 -4.90 16.39 -20.47
C GLU A 27 -5.19 16.62 -18.98
N LEU A 28 -5.13 15.56 -18.15
CA LEU A 28 -5.63 15.62 -16.77
C LEU A 28 -4.59 15.33 -15.69
N TYR A 29 -3.53 14.57 -16.00
CA TYR A 29 -2.63 13.98 -14.99
C TYR A 29 -1.14 14.28 -15.27
N MET A 30 -0.86 15.35 -16.02
CA MET A 30 0.50 15.68 -16.46
C MET A 30 1.44 15.96 -15.28
N GLU A 31 0.94 16.61 -14.22
CA GLU A 31 1.73 16.90 -13.04
C GLU A 31 1.96 15.65 -12.18
N GLU A 32 0.97 14.78 -12.05
CA GLU A 32 1.09 13.49 -11.38
C GLU A 32 2.12 12.60 -12.07
N HIS A 33 2.08 12.53 -13.41
CA HIS A 33 3.04 11.79 -14.22
C HIS A 33 4.48 12.27 -14.02
N LYS A 34 4.74 13.58 -14.03
CA LYS A 34 6.09 14.12 -13.78
C LYS A 34 6.67 13.70 -12.42
N ASN A 35 5.81 13.36 -11.47
CA ASN A 35 6.16 13.01 -10.10
C ASN A 35 6.01 11.50 -9.82
N SER A 36 5.84 10.66 -10.84
CA SER A 36 5.53 9.24 -10.66
C SER A 36 5.89 8.34 -11.83
N ASP A 37 6.50 7.20 -11.49
CA ASP A 37 6.72 6.09 -12.41
C ASP A 37 5.47 5.20 -12.60
N SER A 38 4.35 5.53 -11.96
CA SER A 38 3.09 4.78 -12.10
C SER A 38 2.49 4.86 -13.51
N PHE A 39 2.94 5.80 -14.33
CA PHE A 39 2.42 6.02 -15.68
C PHE A 39 3.35 5.46 -16.78
N TYR A 40 3.68 4.18 -16.71
CA TYR A 40 4.69 3.54 -17.56
C TYR A 40 4.39 3.54 -19.08
N PHE A 41 3.13 3.69 -19.51
CA PHE A 41 2.78 3.82 -20.94
C PHE A 41 2.94 5.23 -21.53
N MET A 42 3.44 6.19 -20.74
CA MET A 42 3.83 7.51 -21.28
C MET A 42 5.08 7.43 -22.15
N ASN A 43 5.98 6.49 -21.84
CA ASN A 43 7.12 6.20 -22.68
C ASN A 43 6.74 5.26 -23.83
N PRO A 44 7.51 5.23 -24.92
CA PRO A 44 7.33 4.23 -25.96
C PRO A 44 7.55 2.82 -25.40
N VAL A 45 6.72 1.88 -25.86
CA VAL A 45 6.74 0.50 -25.34
C VAL A 45 6.81 -0.55 -26.43
N LYS A 46 7.48 -1.65 -26.13
CA LYS A 46 7.45 -2.85 -26.96
C LYS A 46 6.52 -3.87 -26.32
N LEU A 47 5.47 -4.19 -27.06
CA LEU A 47 4.53 -5.22 -26.71
C LEU A 47 4.96 -6.56 -27.31
N TYR A 48 5.28 -7.51 -26.45
CA TYR A 48 5.51 -8.90 -26.80
C TYR A 48 4.20 -9.68 -26.67
N ILE A 49 3.82 -10.38 -27.74
CA ILE A 49 2.62 -11.20 -27.85
C ILE A 49 3.08 -12.65 -27.99
N LEU A 50 3.04 -13.39 -26.89
CA LEU A 50 3.40 -14.80 -26.85
C LEU A 50 2.20 -15.64 -27.25
N LEU A 51 2.31 -16.39 -28.34
CA LEU A 51 1.25 -17.22 -28.91
C LEU A 51 1.55 -18.69 -28.64
N HIS A 52 0.68 -19.37 -27.90
CA HIS A 52 0.83 -20.80 -27.58
C HIS A 52 -0.51 -21.52 -27.75
N GLU A 53 -0.65 -22.33 -28.78
CA GLU A 53 -1.89 -23.07 -29.08
C GLU A 53 -3.15 -22.17 -29.07
N LYS A 54 -3.93 -22.21 -27.96
CA LYS A 54 -5.15 -21.39 -27.74
C LYS A 54 -4.97 -20.29 -26.68
N ASN A 55 -3.75 -20.10 -26.19
CA ASN A 55 -3.40 -19.15 -25.15
C ASN A 55 -2.55 -18.02 -25.72
N THR A 56 -2.71 -16.83 -25.13
CA THR A 56 -1.93 -15.65 -25.47
C THR A 56 -1.48 -14.95 -24.20
N HIS A 57 -0.22 -14.55 -24.16
CA HIS A 57 0.35 -13.73 -23.08
C HIS A 57 0.96 -12.46 -23.65
N LEU A 58 0.78 -11.36 -22.92
CA LEU A 58 1.16 -10.02 -23.34
C LEU A 58 2.11 -9.43 -22.31
N LEU A 59 3.20 -8.84 -22.79
CA LEU A 59 4.22 -8.24 -21.95
C LEU A 59 4.61 -6.92 -22.57
N PHE A 60 4.66 -5.89 -21.74
CA PHE A 60 5.17 -4.59 -22.15
C PHE A 60 6.56 -4.40 -21.59
N SER A 61 7.51 -4.03 -22.43
CA SER A 61 8.80 -3.50 -21.99
C SER A 61 8.96 -2.08 -22.49
N GLU A 62 9.86 -1.32 -21.88
CA GLU A 62 10.30 -0.05 -22.45
C GLU A 62 10.96 -0.27 -23.81
N ASN A 63 10.84 0.73 -24.68
CA ASN A 63 11.48 0.75 -25.98
C ASN A 63 11.70 2.19 -26.47
N ASN A 64 12.43 2.36 -27.56
CA ASN A 64 12.60 3.66 -28.20
C ASN A 64 11.37 4.10 -29.02
N GLU A 65 10.59 3.14 -29.50
CA GLU A 65 9.40 3.35 -30.31
C GLU A 65 8.32 2.34 -29.94
N ASP A 66 7.05 2.69 -30.16
CA ASP A 66 5.97 1.73 -29.95
C ASP A 66 6.09 0.59 -30.96
N GLN A 67 6.26 -0.62 -30.45
CA GLN A 67 6.45 -1.80 -31.30
C GLN A 67 5.56 -2.94 -30.81
N ILE A 68 5.04 -3.71 -31.77
CA ILE A 68 4.31 -4.94 -31.50
C ILE A 68 5.09 -6.10 -32.10
N VAL A 69 5.42 -7.10 -31.28
CA VAL A 69 6.17 -8.29 -31.70
C VAL A 69 5.39 -9.54 -31.34
N PHE A 70 5.18 -10.42 -32.31
CA PHE A 70 4.54 -11.70 -32.14
C PHE A 70 5.60 -12.79 -32.02
N ILE A 71 5.45 -13.66 -31.03
CA ILE A 71 6.39 -14.75 -30.75
C ILE A 71 5.61 -16.04 -30.72
N ASP A 72 6.00 -16.95 -31.61
CA ASP A 72 5.46 -18.30 -31.66
C ASP A 72 6.10 -19.16 -30.58
N CYS A 73 5.30 -19.53 -29.59
CA CYS A 73 5.69 -20.39 -28.48
C CYS A 73 5.18 -21.83 -28.67
N SER A 74 4.70 -22.23 -29.84
CA SER A 74 4.16 -23.59 -30.10
C SER A 74 5.14 -24.73 -29.81
N HIS A 75 6.44 -24.44 -29.76
CA HIS A 75 7.50 -25.39 -29.40
C HIS A 75 7.62 -25.65 -27.89
N ILE A 76 7.03 -24.79 -27.05
CA ILE A 76 7.03 -24.90 -25.59
C ILE A 76 5.88 -25.83 -25.18
N SER A 77 6.07 -26.70 -24.18
CA SER A 77 4.96 -27.55 -23.72
C SER A 77 3.87 -26.73 -23.02
N SER A 78 2.61 -27.19 -23.06
CA SER A 78 1.51 -26.49 -22.39
C SER A 78 1.69 -26.41 -20.87
N GLU A 79 2.37 -27.38 -20.26
CA GLU A 79 2.72 -27.41 -18.84
C GLU A 79 3.73 -26.31 -18.50
N GLU A 80 4.81 -26.17 -19.28
CA GLU A 80 5.79 -25.10 -19.11
C GLU A 80 5.19 -23.73 -19.37
N PHE A 81 4.40 -23.58 -20.44
CA PHE A 81 3.75 -22.31 -20.76
C PHE A 81 2.75 -21.88 -19.67
N SER A 82 2.15 -22.85 -18.95
CA SER A 82 1.24 -22.55 -17.83
C SER A 82 1.91 -21.82 -16.66
N VAL A 83 3.25 -21.83 -16.57
CA VAL A 83 4.03 -21.05 -15.58
C VAL A 83 3.71 -19.56 -15.70
N LEU A 84 3.51 -19.05 -16.91
CA LEU A 84 3.16 -17.63 -17.11
C LEU A 84 1.82 -17.26 -16.49
N LYS A 85 0.87 -18.20 -16.46
CA LYS A 85 -0.47 -17.99 -15.92
C LYS A 85 -0.55 -18.25 -14.42
N ASN A 86 0.02 -19.37 -13.97
CA ASN A 86 -0.21 -19.92 -12.63
C ASN A 86 1.04 -19.95 -11.75
N GLY A 87 2.22 -19.65 -12.30
CA GLY A 87 3.47 -19.70 -11.57
C GLY A 87 3.63 -18.54 -10.59
N PRO A 88 4.48 -18.70 -9.56
CA PRO A 88 4.95 -17.59 -8.75
C PRO A 88 5.82 -16.65 -9.60
N ASP A 89 5.87 -15.37 -9.25
CA ASP A 89 6.49 -14.34 -10.10
C ASP A 89 7.95 -14.62 -10.41
N LYS A 90 8.73 -15.13 -9.45
CA LYS A 90 10.13 -15.53 -9.67
C LYS A 90 10.30 -16.55 -10.82
N LEU A 91 9.37 -17.48 -10.97
CA LEU A 91 9.41 -18.45 -12.07
C LEU A 91 8.96 -17.81 -13.39
N LYS A 92 7.96 -16.93 -13.38
CA LYS A 92 7.58 -16.14 -14.55
C LYS A 92 8.75 -15.30 -15.08
N TYR A 93 9.41 -14.55 -14.20
CA TYR A 93 10.59 -13.74 -14.55
C TYR A 93 11.70 -14.58 -15.17
N ARG A 94 12.04 -15.72 -14.56
CA ARG A 94 13.06 -16.62 -15.11
C ARG A 94 12.67 -17.10 -16.52
N PHE A 95 11.44 -17.56 -16.67
CA PHE A 95 10.94 -18.06 -17.95
C PHE A 95 10.97 -16.98 -19.03
N ILE A 96 10.50 -15.76 -18.74
CA ILE A 96 10.52 -14.63 -19.68
C ILE A 96 11.95 -14.23 -20.05
N LYS A 97 12.86 -14.20 -19.08
CA LYS A 97 14.26 -13.91 -19.33
C LYS A 97 14.91 -14.96 -20.24
N GLU A 98 14.66 -16.24 -19.98
CA GLU A 98 15.17 -17.33 -20.83
C GLU A 98 14.58 -17.29 -22.25
N LEU A 99 13.33 -16.87 -22.40
CA LEU A 99 12.64 -16.82 -23.69
C LEU A 99 12.97 -15.57 -24.52
N LEU A 100 13.05 -14.40 -23.90
CA LEU A 100 13.10 -13.09 -24.59
C LEU A 100 14.37 -12.30 -24.34
N ASP A 101 15.21 -12.72 -23.40
CA ASP A 101 16.39 -11.99 -22.94
C ASP A 101 16.09 -10.54 -22.54
N ILE A 102 14.99 -10.35 -21.79
CA ILE A 102 14.60 -9.05 -21.22
C ILE A 102 14.68 -9.09 -19.69
N ASP A 103 15.20 -8.01 -19.11
CA ASP A 103 15.39 -7.88 -17.66
C ASP A 103 14.21 -7.23 -16.95
N GLU A 104 13.47 -6.36 -17.63
CA GLU A 104 12.34 -5.62 -17.06
C GLU A 104 11.14 -5.66 -18.01
N TYR A 105 9.98 -5.97 -17.44
CA TYR A 105 8.70 -5.93 -18.14
C TYR A 105 7.57 -5.67 -17.15
N HIS A 106 6.50 -5.07 -17.65
CA HIS A 106 5.24 -4.92 -16.97
C HIS A 106 4.27 -5.98 -17.51
N VAL A 107 3.72 -6.79 -16.60
CA VAL A 107 2.59 -7.66 -16.92
C VAL A 107 1.35 -6.81 -16.84
N ASP A 108 0.81 -6.44 -17.99
CA ASP A 108 -0.49 -5.81 -18.03
C ASP A 108 -1.53 -6.85 -18.47
N ILE A 109 -2.28 -7.30 -17.47
CA ILE A 109 -3.56 -8.03 -17.56
C ILE A 109 -3.46 -9.51 -18.01
N PRO A 110 -4.10 -10.45 -17.30
CA PRO A 110 -4.45 -11.74 -17.89
C PRO A 110 -5.53 -11.52 -18.96
N PHE A 111 -5.10 -11.30 -20.21
CA PHE A 111 -5.92 -11.05 -21.41
C PHE A 111 -6.79 -12.25 -21.85
N TYR A 112 -7.11 -13.20 -20.97
CA TYR A 112 -8.10 -14.26 -21.22
C TYR A 112 -9.46 -13.67 -21.67
N ASN A 113 -9.73 -12.43 -21.26
CA ASN A 113 -10.89 -11.68 -21.71
C ASN A 113 -10.71 -11.06 -23.09
N LEU A 114 -9.52 -10.74 -23.58
CA LEU A 114 -9.42 -10.13 -24.90
C LEU A 114 -9.74 -11.11 -26.02
N GLY A 115 -9.40 -12.39 -25.93
CA GLY A 115 -9.94 -13.38 -26.89
C GLY A 115 -11.48 -13.40 -26.98
N LYS A 116 -12.17 -12.91 -25.93
CA LYS A 116 -13.62 -12.72 -25.86
C LYS A 116 -14.08 -11.28 -26.21
N TRP A 117 -13.18 -10.29 -26.15
CA TRP A 117 -13.47 -8.86 -26.38
C TRP A 117 -12.90 -8.32 -27.72
N ALA A 118 -11.70 -8.73 -28.12
CA ALA A 118 -11.31 -8.97 -29.52
C ALA A 118 -12.11 -10.12 -30.17
N GLY A 119 -12.91 -10.84 -29.37
CA GLY A 119 -14.03 -11.69 -29.80
C GLY A 119 -15.26 -10.91 -30.30
N VAL A 120 -15.16 -9.60 -30.52
CA VAL A 120 -15.89 -9.00 -31.64
C VAL A 120 -15.23 -9.61 -32.87
N ALA A 121 -15.91 -10.55 -33.55
CA ALA A 121 -15.39 -11.12 -34.79
C ALA A 121 -14.75 -9.99 -35.60
N PHE A 122 -13.44 -10.12 -35.88
CA PHE A 122 -12.69 -9.17 -36.69
C PHE A 122 -13.23 -9.25 -38.11
N THR A 123 -14.39 -8.62 -38.30
CA THR A 123 -15.00 -8.39 -39.59
C THR A 123 -14.75 -6.93 -39.91
N ASN A 124 -14.63 -6.62 -41.20
CA ASN A 124 -14.50 -5.25 -41.69
C ASN A 124 -15.57 -4.31 -41.08
N ASP A 125 -16.76 -4.84 -40.77
CA ASP A 125 -17.91 -4.11 -40.27
C ASP A 125 -17.75 -3.57 -38.83
N ASN A 126 -16.85 -4.14 -38.02
CA ASN A 126 -16.72 -3.79 -36.61
C ASN A 126 -15.46 -2.97 -36.27
N ARG A 127 -14.58 -2.71 -37.25
CA ARG A 127 -13.26 -2.09 -37.04
C ARG A 127 -13.32 -0.71 -36.38
N GLY A 128 -14.27 0.15 -36.76
CA GLY A 128 -14.43 1.47 -36.13
C GLY A 128 -14.82 1.40 -34.66
N THR A 129 -15.74 0.48 -34.31
CA THR A 129 -16.18 0.31 -32.92
C THR A 129 -15.06 -0.23 -32.00
N LEU A 130 -14.12 -0.96 -32.57
CA LEU A 130 -12.95 -1.44 -31.85
C LEU A 130 -12.02 -0.29 -31.49
N VAL A 131 -11.68 0.58 -32.44
CA VAL A 131 -10.81 1.75 -32.21
C VAL A 131 -11.36 2.62 -31.07
N ASP A 132 -12.65 2.94 -31.10
CA ASP A 132 -13.30 3.74 -30.05
C ASP A 132 -13.30 3.05 -28.67
N ARG A 133 -13.37 1.71 -28.65
CA ARG A 133 -13.30 0.95 -27.40
C ARG A 133 -11.87 0.90 -26.87
N SER A 134 -10.90 0.63 -27.74
CA SER A 134 -9.47 0.62 -27.42
C SER A 134 -9.05 1.94 -26.78
N ASN A 135 -9.41 3.06 -27.39
CA ASN A 135 -9.13 4.38 -26.87
C ASN A 135 -9.70 4.59 -25.46
N ARG A 136 -11.00 4.28 -25.27
CA ARG A 136 -11.66 4.37 -23.95
C ARG A 136 -10.99 3.50 -22.88
N TRP A 137 -10.44 2.35 -23.24
CA TRP A 137 -9.76 1.50 -22.27
C TRP A 137 -8.42 2.06 -21.86
N GLY A 138 -7.67 2.63 -22.81
CA GLY A 138 -6.46 3.37 -22.51
C GLY A 138 -6.76 4.48 -21.50
N THR A 139 -7.82 5.25 -21.75
CA THR A 139 -8.32 6.28 -20.80
C THR A 139 -8.66 5.70 -19.43
N HIS A 140 -9.37 4.57 -19.37
CA HIS A 140 -9.71 3.93 -18.09
C HIS A 140 -8.50 3.42 -17.32
N LEU A 141 -7.48 2.90 -18.01
CA LEU A 141 -6.25 2.49 -17.33
C LEU A 141 -5.50 3.70 -16.77
N ALA A 142 -5.43 4.81 -17.51
CA ALA A 142 -4.85 6.06 -17.01
C ALA A 142 -5.55 6.54 -15.73
N ASP A 143 -6.89 6.50 -15.70
CA ASP A 143 -7.67 6.82 -14.49
C ASP A 143 -7.37 5.85 -13.32
N SER A 144 -7.02 4.59 -13.61
CA SER A 144 -6.64 3.61 -12.58
C SER A 144 -5.26 3.90 -12.01
N HIS A 145 -4.26 4.13 -12.86
CA HIS A 145 -2.90 4.47 -12.43
C HIS A 145 -2.86 5.79 -11.63
N GLU A 146 -3.75 6.72 -11.95
CA GLU A 146 -3.91 7.94 -11.17
C GLU A 146 -4.40 7.69 -9.74
N LYS A 147 -5.39 6.80 -9.58
CA LYS A 147 -5.86 6.39 -8.25
C LYS A 147 -4.75 5.70 -7.46
N ASP A 148 -3.99 4.83 -8.11
CA ASP A 148 -2.86 4.15 -7.49
C ASP A 148 -1.77 5.15 -7.09
N TYR A 149 -1.47 6.14 -7.94
CA TYR A 149 -0.58 7.25 -7.58
C TYR A 149 -1.07 8.01 -6.36
N ARG A 150 -2.35 8.44 -6.33
CA ARG A 150 -2.93 9.15 -5.19
C ARG A 150 -2.85 8.33 -3.91
N PHE A 151 -3.18 7.04 -4.00
CA PHE A 151 -3.08 6.13 -2.87
C PHE A 151 -1.63 6.01 -2.38
N ASN A 152 -0.68 5.75 -3.28
CA ASN A 152 0.74 5.63 -2.94
C ASN A 152 1.32 6.94 -2.39
N LYS A 153 0.91 8.09 -2.93
CA LYS A 153 1.29 9.40 -2.41
C LYS A 153 0.75 9.62 -1.01
N ALA A 154 -0.54 9.35 -0.79
CA ALA A 154 -1.15 9.44 0.54
C ALA A 154 -0.49 8.48 1.54
N PHE A 155 -0.18 7.26 1.10
CA PHE A 155 0.53 6.27 1.89
C PHE A 155 1.97 6.71 2.21
N ARG A 156 2.71 7.26 1.25
CA ARG A 156 4.04 7.83 1.48
C ARG A 156 3.98 9.04 2.42
N SER A 157 3.03 9.95 2.24
CA SER A 157 2.81 11.08 3.14
C SER A 157 2.44 10.65 4.55
N ALA A 158 1.67 9.57 4.69
CA ALA A 158 1.42 8.91 5.95
C ALA A 158 2.71 8.34 6.57
N ILE A 159 3.54 7.68 5.77
CA ILE A 159 4.79 7.06 6.24
C ILE A 159 5.90 8.07 6.53
N ILE A 160 5.88 9.28 5.95
CA ILE A 160 6.84 10.34 6.28
C ILE A 160 6.62 10.71 7.76
N PRO A 161 7.55 10.34 8.65
CA PRO A 161 7.38 10.53 10.08
C PRO A 161 7.41 12.03 10.38
N SER A 162 6.27 12.62 10.70
CA SER A 162 6.31 13.67 11.72
C SER A 162 6.30 12.92 13.05
N THR A 163 7.37 13.05 13.82
CA THR A 163 7.31 12.72 15.24
C THR A 163 6.48 13.74 15.99
N GLU A 164 6.20 14.92 15.42
CA GLU A 164 5.47 16.00 16.09
C GLU A 164 3.96 15.79 15.96
N LEU A 165 3.25 15.99 17.07
CA LEU A 165 1.80 16.15 17.14
C LEU A 165 1.48 17.65 17.15
N GLU A 166 0.35 18.05 16.58
CA GLU A 166 -0.02 19.46 16.36
C GLU A 166 0.04 20.31 17.65
N ASP A 167 -0.32 19.73 18.79
CA ASP A 167 -0.37 20.41 20.09
C ASP A 167 0.61 19.83 21.15
N ILE A 168 1.40 18.80 20.81
CA ILE A 168 2.25 18.08 21.77
C ILE A 168 3.67 17.96 21.21
N ASP A 169 4.64 18.51 21.95
CA ASP A 169 6.07 18.36 21.66
C ASP A 169 6.56 16.98 22.11
N THR A 170 6.56 16.04 21.16
CA THR A 170 6.95 14.65 21.40
C THR A 170 8.43 14.50 21.70
N ASN A 171 9.30 15.39 21.21
CA ASN A 171 10.72 15.35 21.50
C ASN A 171 10.95 15.65 22.98
N VAL A 172 10.21 16.61 23.55
CA VAL A 172 10.26 16.91 24.99
C VAL A 172 9.80 15.70 25.82
N ILE A 173 8.74 15.01 25.41
CA ILE A 173 8.27 13.78 26.08
C ILE A 173 9.36 12.70 26.05
N ILE A 174 9.92 12.41 24.87
CA ILE A 174 10.97 11.40 24.68
C ILE A 174 12.19 11.72 25.54
N GLN A 175 12.63 12.98 25.56
CA GLN A 175 13.77 13.43 26.36
C GLN A 175 13.53 13.31 27.87
N LYS A 176 12.31 13.62 28.35
CA LYS A 176 11.95 13.48 29.78
C LYS A 176 11.97 12.02 30.23
N VAL A 177 11.37 11.13 29.43
CA VAL A 177 11.26 9.70 29.78
C VAL A 177 12.60 8.98 29.60
N ASN A 178 13.41 9.39 28.60
CA ASN A 178 14.76 8.90 28.33
C ASN A 178 14.88 7.36 28.36
N ASN A 179 14.00 6.68 27.62
CA ASN A 179 13.98 5.22 27.54
C ASN A 179 13.81 4.74 26.09
N PRO A 180 14.74 3.94 25.53
CA PRO A 180 14.70 3.52 24.12
C PRO A 180 13.46 2.71 23.75
N THR A 181 12.97 1.86 24.64
CA THR A 181 11.76 1.05 24.37
C THR A 181 10.52 1.94 24.31
N PHE A 182 10.40 2.90 25.24
CA PHE A 182 9.32 3.88 25.21
C PHE A 182 9.38 4.76 23.96
N GLU A 183 10.57 5.28 23.61
CA GLU A 183 10.79 6.11 22.42
C GLU A 183 10.32 5.40 21.15
N TYR A 184 10.69 4.12 20.99
CA TYR A 184 10.27 3.32 19.85
C TYR A 184 8.74 3.17 19.80
N GLU A 185 8.10 2.70 20.88
CA GLU A 185 6.66 2.44 20.94
C GLU A 185 5.83 3.72 20.73
N PHE A 186 6.24 4.82 21.38
CA PHE A 186 5.59 6.11 21.28
C PHE A 186 5.79 6.71 19.88
N GLY A 187 7.01 6.65 19.34
CA GLY A 187 7.31 7.11 17.99
C GLY A 187 6.51 6.39 16.92
N GLU A 188 6.41 5.06 16.98
CA GLU A 188 5.57 4.28 16.06
C GLU A 188 4.08 4.62 16.18
N SER A 189 3.61 4.89 17.41
CA SER A 189 2.24 5.36 17.63
C SER A 189 1.96 6.70 16.97
N VAL A 190 2.83 7.68 17.16
CA VAL A 190 2.67 9.03 16.59
C VAL A 190 2.74 9.00 15.07
N LYS A 191 3.66 8.22 14.49
CA LYS A 191 3.72 7.99 13.03
C LYS A 191 2.39 7.45 12.49
N ALA A 192 1.85 6.42 13.12
CA ALA A 192 0.58 5.83 12.71
C ALA A 192 -0.60 6.80 12.89
N TYR A 193 -0.58 7.64 13.92
CA TYR A 193 -1.60 8.68 14.11
C TYR A 193 -1.56 9.74 13.01
N ASN A 194 -0.38 10.26 12.70
CA ASN A 194 -0.16 11.24 11.62
C ASN A 194 -0.50 10.65 10.23
N SER A 195 -0.44 9.32 10.11
CA SER A 195 -0.90 8.56 8.94
C SER A 195 -2.43 8.38 8.82
N GLY A 196 -3.21 8.77 9.84
CA GLY A 196 -4.64 8.43 9.93
C GLY A 196 -4.91 6.95 10.25
N LEU A 197 -3.89 6.16 10.61
CA LEU A 197 -3.99 4.73 10.94
C LEU A 197 -4.32 4.54 12.42
N TYR A 198 -5.49 5.03 12.87
CA TYR A 198 -5.82 5.15 14.29
C TYR A 198 -5.86 3.82 15.07
N LEU A 199 -6.21 2.71 14.42
CA LEU A 199 -6.19 1.40 15.06
C LEU A 199 -4.74 0.95 15.39
N ALA A 200 -3.82 1.16 14.45
CA ALA A 200 -2.41 0.86 14.64
C ALA A 200 -1.80 1.78 15.70
N ALA A 201 -2.10 3.08 15.62
CA ALA A 201 -1.66 4.08 16.59
C ALA A 201 -2.10 3.76 18.02
N ALA A 202 -3.35 3.31 18.22
CA ALA A 202 -3.85 2.96 19.54
C ALA A 202 -3.23 1.67 20.10
N SER A 203 -2.85 0.74 19.22
CA SER A 203 -2.21 -0.51 19.62
C SER A 203 -0.80 -0.25 20.17
N THR A 204 0.03 0.51 19.44
CA THR A 204 1.39 0.87 19.88
C THR A 204 1.38 1.92 21.00
N GLY A 205 0.48 2.90 20.94
CA GLY A 205 0.33 3.92 21.98
C GLY A 205 -0.15 3.35 23.31
N GLY A 206 -0.97 2.29 23.28
CA GLY A 206 -1.34 1.55 24.48
C GLY A 206 -0.14 0.89 25.17
N ILE A 207 0.82 0.36 24.39
CA ILE A 207 2.04 -0.23 24.93
C ILE A 207 2.98 0.86 25.46
N ALA A 208 3.09 2.01 24.76
CA ALA A 208 3.82 3.17 25.27
C ALA A 208 3.29 3.62 26.65
N LEU A 209 1.95 3.66 26.82
CA LEU A 209 1.31 3.94 28.10
C LEU A 209 1.60 2.87 29.16
N GLU A 210 1.57 1.57 28.82
CA GLU A 210 1.98 0.50 29.74
C GLU A 210 3.43 0.68 30.21
N ASN A 211 4.34 1.01 29.29
CA ASN A 211 5.76 1.17 29.56
C ASN A 211 6.06 2.38 30.45
N ILE A 212 5.51 3.56 30.15
CA ILE A 212 5.75 4.76 30.96
C ILE A 212 5.27 4.59 32.40
N LEU A 213 4.13 3.92 32.63
CA LEU A 213 3.63 3.63 33.98
C LEU A 213 4.57 2.69 34.74
N ARG A 214 5.11 1.67 34.08
CA ARG A 214 6.08 0.74 34.70
C ARG A 214 7.40 1.43 35.01
N LEU A 215 7.87 2.30 34.13
CA LEU A 215 9.06 3.12 34.37
C LEU A 215 8.86 4.04 35.59
N LEU A 216 7.70 4.68 35.75
CA LEU A 216 7.39 5.49 36.93
C LEU A 216 7.43 4.67 38.23
N ILE A 217 6.94 3.42 38.22
CA ILE A 217 7.05 2.53 39.38
C ILE A 217 8.52 2.28 39.73
N GLN A 218 9.35 2.01 38.73
CA GLN A 218 10.77 1.74 38.97
C GLN A 218 11.53 2.97 39.47
N VAL A 219 11.26 4.14 38.90
CA VAL A 219 12.04 5.37 39.16
C VAL A 219 11.56 6.10 40.41
N LYS A 220 10.26 6.07 40.74
CA LYS A 220 9.70 6.85 41.86
C LYS A 220 9.21 6.01 43.04
N ALA A 221 8.77 4.77 42.81
CA ALA A 221 8.24 3.92 43.89
C ALA A 221 9.30 3.01 44.51
N GLU A 222 10.36 2.68 43.74
CA GLU A 222 11.26 1.54 44.00
C GLU A 222 10.50 0.23 44.29
N ALA A 223 9.25 0.14 43.83
CA ALA A 223 8.36 -0.97 44.14
C ALA A 223 8.52 -2.10 43.12
N LYS A 224 8.20 -3.32 43.56
CA LYS A 224 8.18 -4.48 42.67
C LYS A 224 7.13 -4.28 41.58
N LEU A 225 7.56 -4.44 40.33
CA LEU A 225 6.66 -4.39 39.18
C LEU A 225 5.58 -5.50 39.26
N PRO A 226 4.35 -5.21 38.81
CA PRO A 226 3.34 -6.23 38.65
C PRO A 226 3.77 -7.28 37.60
N GLN A 227 3.36 -8.53 37.82
CA GLN A 227 3.65 -9.65 36.92
C GLN A 227 3.00 -9.45 35.54
N ASN A 228 1.76 -8.96 35.51
CA ASN A 228 1.07 -8.61 34.28
C ASN A 228 1.47 -7.20 33.83
N THR A 229 1.43 -6.95 32.51
CA THR A 229 1.72 -5.62 31.95
C THR A 229 0.49 -4.74 31.80
N TYR A 230 -0.71 -5.23 32.16
CA TYR A 230 -1.94 -4.46 32.00
C TYR A 230 -1.89 -3.13 32.77
N ILE A 231 -2.42 -2.07 32.13
CA ILE A 231 -2.50 -0.71 32.69
C ILE A 231 -3.08 -0.70 34.11
N LYS A 232 -4.15 -1.47 34.35
CA LYS A 232 -4.83 -1.54 35.65
C LYS A 232 -3.90 -1.97 36.80
N ASP A 233 -2.96 -2.88 36.51
CA ASP A 233 -2.11 -3.48 37.53
C ASP A 233 -0.99 -2.49 37.91
N SER A 234 -0.40 -1.81 36.92
CA SER A 234 0.55 -0.71 37.18
C SER A 234 -0.13 0.48 37.88
N LEU A 235 -1.36 0.82 37.47
CA LEU A 235 -2.13 1.91 38.07
C LEU A 235 -2.45 1.64 39.56
N ALA A 236 -2.75 0.40 39.93
CA ALA A 236 -3.00 0.03 41.31
C ALA A 236 -1.76 0.26 42.20
N VAL A 237 -0.56 -0.07 41.70
CA VAL A 237 0.70 0.21 42.39
C VAL A 237 0.90 1.73 42.52
N LEU A 238 0.84 2.47 41.41
CA LEU A 238 1.07 3.91 41.40
C LEU A 238 0.10 4.70 42.31
N ARG A 239 -1.16 4.24 42.45
CA ARG A 239 -2.13 4.80 43.40
C ARG A 239 -1.75 4.50 44.85
N ARG A 240 -1.37 3.27 45.16
CA ARG A 240 -0.96 2.87 46.51
C ARG A 240 0.25 3.67 46.99
N GLU A 241 1.20 3.91 46.08
CA GLU A 241 2.44 4.65 46.35
C GLU A 241 2.26 6.17 46.24
N ASN A 242 1.04 6.68 45.99
CA ASN A 242 0.72 8.11 45.84
C ASN A 242 1.58 8.87 44.80
N ILE A 243 2.00 8.19 43.72
CA ILE A 243 2.80 8.80 42.65
C ILE A 243 1.94 9.60 41.68
N LEU A 244 0.71 9.14 41.42
CA LEU A 244 -0.20 9.79 40.48
C LEU A 244 -1.25 10.62 41.21
N PRO A 245 -1.46 11.90 40.82
CA PRO A 245 -2.62 12.67 41.23
C PRO A 245 -3.92 11.96 40.81
N ASN A 246 -4.97 12.06 41.65
CA ASN A 246 -6.26 11.39 41.41
C ASN A 246 -6.84 11.65 40.01
N ARG A 247 -6.72 12.88 39.50
CA ARG A 247 -7.20 13.25 38.15
C ARG A 247 -6.44 12.53 37.04
N LEU A 248 -5.12 12.47 37.12
CA LEU A 248 -4.29 11.76 36.15
C LEU A 248 -4.55 10.24 36.24
N ALA A 249 -4.68 9.71 37.46
CA ALA A 249 -5.01 8.31 37.70
C ALA A 249 -6.40 7.92 37.16
N ALA A 250 -7.37 8.84 37.14
CA ALA A 250 -8.67 8.61 36.50
C ALA A 250 -8.56 8.62 34.96
N SER A 251 -7.73 9.51 34.41
CA SER A 251 -7.48 9.61 32.97
C SER A 251 -6.80 8.35 32.44
N VAL A 252 -5.81 7.82 33.16
CA VAL A 252 -5.18 6.52 32.85
C VAL A 252 -6.19 5.37 32.92
N ASP A 253 -7.08 5.34 33.93
CA ASP A 253 -8.08 4.28 34.05
C ASP A 253 -9.08 4.26 32.87
N SER A 254 -9.41 5.43 32.31
CA SER A 254 -10.29 5.53 31.13
C SER A 254 -9.68 4.88 29.87
N LEU A 255 -8.36 4.74 29.83
CA LEU A 255 -7.60 4.15 28.72
C LEU A 255 -7.25 2.68 28.94
N LYS A 256 -7.64 2.06 30.06
CA LYS A 256 -7.24 0.68 30.42
C LYS A 256 -7.61 -0.39 29.39
N ALA A 257 -8.61 -0.12 28.56
CA ALA A 257 -9.10 -1.03 27.53
C ALA A 257 -8.53 -0.73 26.13
N ILE A 258 -7.75 0.34 25.95
CA ILE A 258 -7.34 0.81 24.61
C ILE A 258 -6.62 -0.28 23.81
N ARG A 259 -5.78 -1.10 24.44
CA ARG A 259 -5.10 -2.22 23.78
C ARG A 259 -6.01 -3.43 23.58
N ASN A 260 -6.74 -3.84 24.62
CA ASN A 260 -7.56 -5.06 24.60
C ASN A 260 -8.80 -4.94 23.72
N SER A 261 -9.39 -3.74 23.63
CA SER A 261 -10.51 -3.45 22.73
C SER A 261 -10.09 -3.37 21.26
N ASN A 262 -8.81 -3.16 20.97
CA ASN A 262 -8.30 -3.01 19.61
C ASN A 262 -7.65 -4.29 19.06
N ALA A 263 -7.23 -5.20 19.93
CA ALA A 263 -6.69 -6.52 19.56
C ALA A 263 -7.77 -7.54 19.14
N HIS A 264 -9.04 -7.26 19.44
CA HIS A 264 -10.19 -8.06 19.04
C HIS A 264 -11.07 -7.25 18.10
N THR A 265 -11.61 -7.88 17.05
CA THR A 265 -12.47 -7.30 16.02
C THR A 265 -13.75 -6.68 16.61
N ASN A 266 -13.65 -5.47 17.15
CA ASN A 266 -14.79 -4.65 17.53
C ASN A 266 -15.22 -3.82 16.31
N SER A 267 -16.53 -3.75 16.07
CA SER A 267 -17.11 -3.03 14.91
C SER A 267 -16.91 -1.52 14.96
N ASP A 268 -16.55 -0.97 16.13
CA ASP A 268 -16.40 0.47 16.32
C ASP A 268 -14.97 0.92 15.98
N PRO A 269 -14.81 1.84 15.00
CA PRO A 269 -13.50 2.35 14.65
C PRO A 269 -12.93 3.20 15.78
N VAL A 270 -11.63 3.04 16.04
CA VAL A 270 -10.87 3.90 16.95
C VAL A 270 -10.93 5.34 16.42
N LYS A 271 -11.41 6.25 17.26
CA LYS A 271 -11.56 7.67 16.92
C LYS A 271 -10.27 8.45 17.22
N LYS A 272 -9.97 9.46 16.39
CA LYS A 272 -8.88 10.44 16.60
C LYS A 272 -8.89 11.00 18.02
N THR A 273 -10.07 11.39 18.52
CA THR A 273 -10.23 11.97 19.87
C THR A 273 -9.78 11.04 21.01
N THR A 274 -9.85 9.72 20.82
CA THR A 274 -9.36 8.75 21.80
C THR A 274 -7.84 8.76 21.86
N LEU A 275 -7.18 8.94 20.71
CA LEU A 275 -5.72 9.06 20.62
C LEU A 275 -5.24 10.42 21.12
N ASP A 276 -5.97 11.50 20.84
CA ASP A 276 -5.68 12.83 21.38
C ASP A 276 -5.65 12.78 22.92
N HIS A 277 -6.63 12.10 23.53
CA HIS A 277 -6.66 11.88 24.98
C HIS A 277 -5.52 10.98 25.46
N LEU A 278 -5.19 9.90 24.73
CA LEU A 278 -4.06 9.03 25.05
C LEU A 278 -2.74 9.82 25.10
N TYR A 279 -2.48 10.65 24.10
CA TYR A 279 -1.22 11.40 24.02
C TYR A 279 -1.13 12.50 25.07
N SER A 280 -2.24 13.19 25.37
CA SER A 280 -2.30 14.13 26.49
C SER A 280 -1.99 13.43 27.83
N VAL A 281 -2.49 12.21 28.05
CA VAL A 281 -2.15 11.45 29.26
C VAL A 281 -0.67 11.05 29.30
N ILE A 282 -0.08 10.63 28.18
CA ILE A 282 1.35 10.31 28.09
C ILE A 282 2.21 11.56 28.35
N GLU A 283 1.80 12.70 27.80
CA GLU A 283 2.45 13.99 28.05
C GLU A 283 2.43 14.33 29.55
N ASP A 284 1.26 14.31 30.19
CA ASP A 284 1.10 14.57 31.63
C ASP A 284 1.98 13.63 32.48
N LEU A 285 2.06 12.36 32.12
CA LEU A 285 2.91 11.37 32.80
C LEU A 285 4.40 11.65 32.63
N SER A 286 4.81 12.20 31.48
CA SER A 286 6.22 12.54 31.21
C SER A 286 6.77 13.60 32.17
N TYR A 287 5.91 14.49 32.69
CA TYR A 287 6.29 15.51 33.67
C TYR A 287 6.62 14.92 35.06
N LEU A 288 6.37 13.64 35.27
CA LEU A 288 6.71 12.95 36.52
C LEU A 288 8.10 12.33 36.51
N PHE A 289 8.87 12.38 35.42
CA PHE A 289 10.28 11.96 35.41
C PHE A 289 11.15 13.09 35.96
#